data_AF-A0A6J8DF78-F1
#
_entry.id   AF-A0A6J8DF78-F1
#
_cell.length_a   1.000
_cell.length_b   1.000
_cell.length_c   1.000
_cell.angle_alpha   90.00
_cell.angle_beta   90.00
_cell.angle_gamma   90.00
#
_symmetry.space_group_name_H-M   'P 1'
#
loop_
_entity.id
_entity.type
_entity.pdbx_description
1 polymer ?
#
loop_
_entity_poly.entity_id
_entity_poly.type
_entity_poly.pdbx_seq_one_letter_code
_entity_poly.pdbx_strand_id
1 'polypeptide(L)'
;MRKQRHKKNELKEKNKQYVRKHREKRSEQVVRTYSKEELDNSFNTKISKCRSLKKMKNALPRTQTKRAALIPSYIQIKRASTSPTVATLQKLQILTSNEQKEMCAMGSSIIKDIKVALDYSKGQISDDARKTGSIITSAVNGNEVQKNRIKLKVARNLGLPAKTLAKGRRSRTSVLQTEKSSWTYTSRKTKSDAMSEDEKKTVYEFWLSPSISRPTGKKDIKRVILGPKIYSSHMIHV
;
A
#
# COMPACT_ATOMS: atom_id res chain seq x y z
N MET A 1 -75.19 1.67 3.91
CA MET A 1 -74.09 2.00 4.85
C MET A 1 -72.89 1.02 4.82
N ARG A 2 -73.07 -0.31 4.94
CA ARG A 2 -71.95 -1.30 4.96
C ARG A 2 -71.06 -1.31 3.70
N LYS A 3 -71.65 -1.28 2.49
CA LYS A 3 -70.91 -1.31 1.21
C LYS A 3 -70.00 -0.07 1.00
N GLN A 4 -70.43 1.10 1.44
CA GLN A 4 -69.62 2.33 1.36
C GLN A 4 -68.43 2.32 2.33
N ARG A 5 -68.60 1.77 3.54
CA ARG A 5 -67.50 1.56 4.50
C ARG A 5 -66.46 0.57 3.97
N HIS A 6 -66.91 -0.50 3.31
CA HIS A 6 -66.01 -1.50 2.72
C HIS A 6 -65.14 -0.91 1.60
N LYS A 7 -65.74 -0.18 0.64
CA LYS A 7 -65.01 0.53 -0.42
C LYS A 7 -63.98 1.53 0.14
N LYS A 8 -64.33 2.26 1.21
CA LYS A 8 -63.44 3.24 1.84
C LYS A 8 -62.23 2.58 2.53
N ASN A 9 -62.41 1.40 3.12
CA ASN A 9 -61.32 0.62 3.71
C ASN A 9 -60.41 0.01 2.65
N GLU A 10 -60.97 -0.50 1.56
CA GLU A 10 -60.20 -1.06 0.45
C GLU A 10 -59.32 -0.01 -0.25
N LEU A 11 -59.82 1.23 -0.38
CA LEU A 11 -59.05 2.34 -0.92
C LEU A 11 -57.88 2.73 0.00
N LYS A 12 -58.08 2.69 1.33
CA LYS A 12 -57.03 2.95 2.33
C LYS A 12 -55.95 1.88 2.30
N GLU A 13 -56.33 0.61 2.18
CA GLU A 13 -55.42 -0.54 2.01
C GLU A 13 -54.55 -0.37 0.75
N LYS A 14 -55.17 -0.06 -0.40
CA LYS A 14 -54.46 0.18 -1.67
C LYS A 14 -53.49 1.35 -1.57
N ASN A 15 -53.88 2.46 -0.94
CA ASN A 15 -52.98 3.59 -0.69
C ASN A 15 -51.83 3.23 0.25
N LYS A 16 -52.08 2.47 1.33
CA LYS A 16 -51.00 1.99 2.22
C LYS A 16 -50.01 1.11 1.48
N GLN A 17 -50.48 0.19 0.63
CA GLN A 17 -49.61 -0.66 -0.19
C GLN A 17 -48.83 0.15 -1.23
N TYR A 18 -49.46 1.13 -1.88
CA TYR A 18 -48.78 2.04 -2.81
C TYR A 18 -47.67 2.84 -2.13
N VAL A 19 -47.95 3.41 -0.95
CA VAL A 19 -46.96 4.15 -0.16
C VAL A 19 -45.84 3.24 0.33
N ARG A 20 -46.13 1.99 0.73
CA ARG A 20 -45.10 0.99 1.10
C ARG A 20 -44.20 0.67 -0.09
N LYS A 21 -44.77 0.30 -1.25
CA LYS A 21 -44.01 0.06 -2.48
C LYS A 21 -43.18 1.28 -2.91
N HIS A 22 -43.73 2.49 -2.78
CA HIS A 22 -43.00 3.72 -3.10
C HIS A 22 -41.84 3.99 -2.12
N ARG A 23 -42.01 3.66 -0.83
CA ARG A 23 -40.95 3.76 0.18
C ARG A 23 -39.87 2.69 -0.04
N GLU A 24 -40.26 1.45 -0.35
CA GLU A 24 -39.35 0.34 -0.68
C GLU A 24 -38.49 0.66 -1.91
N LYS A 25 -39.11 1.15 -3.01
CA LYS A 25 -38.37 1.61 -4.21
C LYS A 25 -37.41 2.77 -3.90
N ARG A 26 -37.78 3.66 -2.98
CA ARG A 26 -36.90 4.75 -2.54
C ARG A 26 -35.73 4.22 -1.70
N SER A 27 -35.95 3.26 -0.79
CA SER A 27 -34.87 2.66 0.01
C SER A 27 -33.91 1.83 -0.84
N GLU A 28 -34.39 1.13 -1.86
CA GLU A 28 -33.53 0.41 -2.82
C GLU A 28 -32.67 1.36 -3.68
N GLN A 29 -33.18 2.55 -4.00
CA GLN A 29 -32.40 3.59 -4.68
C GLN A 29 -31.31 4.23 -3.80
N VAL A 30 -31.42 4.15 -2.47
CA VAL A 30 -30.46 4.80 -1.54
C VAL A 30 -29.09 4.13 -1.52
N VAL A 31 -28.96 2.90 -2.05
CA VAL A 31 -27.66 2.22 -2.16
C VAL A 31 -27.42 1.71 -3.59
N ARG A 32 -27.61 2.57 -4.60
CA ARG A 32 -26.98 2.31 -5.90
C ARG A 32 -25.50 2.66 -5.81
N THR A 33 -24.68 1.63 -5.93
CA THR A 33 -23.22 1.74 -5.97
C THR A 33 -22.79 2.14 -7.36
N TYR A 34 -22.11 3.28 -7.49
CA TYR A 34 -21.57 3.76 -8.76
C TYR A 34 -20.07 3.46 -8.86
N SER A 35 -19.63 2.87 -9.98
CA SER A 35 -18.21 2.74 -10.33
C SER A 35 -17.64 4.09 -10.82
N LYS A 36 -16.31 4.21 -10.91
CA LYS A 36 -15.65 5.44 -11.36
C LYS A 36 -16.03 5.81 -12.81
N GLU A 37 -16.22 4.79 -13.65
CA GLU A 37 -16.64 4.91 -15.05
C GLU A 37 -18.11 5.33 -15.19
N GLU A 38 -18.98 4.85 -14.30
CA GLU A 38 -20.39 5.24 -14.25
C GLU A 38 -20.58 6.70 -13.80
N LEU A 39 -19.66 7.23 -12.99
CA LEU A 39 -19.66 8.63 -12.56
C LEU A 39 -19.15 9.58 -13.63
N ASP A 40 -18.18 9.19 -14.44
CA ASP A 40 -17.73 9.99 -15.59
C ASP A 40 -18.82 10.08 -16.66
N ASN A 41 -19.64 9.03 -16.78
CA ASN A 41 -20.85 8.98 -17.62
C ASN A 41 -22.14 9.44 -16.89
N SER A 42 -22.05 10.00 -15.69
CA SER A 42 -23.23 10.45 -14.91
C SER A 42 -24.06 11.54 -15.60
N PHE A 43 -23.46 12.26 -16.54
CA PHE A 43 -24.14 13.22 -17.38
C PHE A 43 -24.27 12.67 -18.79
N ASN A 44 -25.52 12.50 -19.25
CA ASN A 44 -25.82 12.04 -20.61
C ASN A 44 -25.20 12.91 -21.72
N THR A 45 -24.91 14.19 -21.44
CA THR A 45 -24.27 15.10 -22.40
C THR A 45 -23.29 16.06 -21.74
N LYS A 46 -22.29 16.50 -22.50
CA LYS A 46 -21.34 17.56 -22.07
C LYS A 46 -22.05 18.86 -21.68
N ILE A 47 -23.14 19.20 -22.39
CA ILE A 47 -23.93 20.42 -22.13
C ILE A 47 -24.64 20.33 -20.77
N SER A 48 -25.23 19.18 -20.43
CA SER A 48 -25.92 19.02 -19.13
C SER A 48 -24.93 19.12 -17.96
N LYS A 49 -23.72 18.55 -18.12
CA LYS A 49 -22.61 18.70 -17.17
C LYS A 49 -22.24 20.17 -16.97
N CYS A 50 -21.98 20.90 -18.07
CA CYS A 50 -21.64 22.32 -18.02
C CYS A 50 -22.72 23.18 -17.35
N ARG A 51 -24.01 22.97 -17.68
CA ARG A 51 -25.12 23.71 -17.07
C ARG A 51 -25.21 23.45 -15.56
N SER A 52 -25.04 22.20 -15.14
CA SER A 52 -25.07 21.81 -13.73
C SER A 52 -23.91 22.43 -12.94
N LEU A 53 -22.70 22.40 -13.50
CA LEU A 53 -21.53 23.03 -12.89
C LEU A 53 -21.67 24.55 -12.77
N LYS A 54 -22.25 25.23 -13.77
CA LYS A 54 -22.52 26.68 -13.69
C LYS A 54 -23.50 27.01 -12.57
N LYS A 55 -24.61 26.27 -12.45
CA LYS A 55 -25.59 26.44 -11.36
C LYS A 55 -24.92 26.25 -9.98
N MET A 56 -24.12 25.20 -9.85
CA MET A 56 -23.43 24.87 -8.60
C MET A 56 -22.39 25.93 -8.22
N LYS A 57 -21.59 26.41 -9.19
CA LYS A 57 -20.62 27.51 -8.97
C LYS A 57 -21.29 28.80 -8.47
N ASN A 58 -22.49 29.11 -8.95
CA ASN A 58 -23.25 30.29 -8.52
C ASN A 58 -23.80 30.14 -7.10
N ALA A 59 -24.14 28.91 -6.69
CA ALA A 59 -24.64 28.62 -5.34
C ALA A 59 -23.53 28.50 -4.28
N LEU A 60 -22.28 28.30 -4.69
CA LEU A 60 -21.14 28.21 -3.78
C LEU A 60 -20.65 29.59 -3.32
N PRO A 61 -20.02 29.67 -2.12
CA PRO A 61 -19.35 30.88 -1.66
C PRO A 61 -18.34 31.42 -2.70
N ARG A 62 -18.18 32.74 -2.79
CA ARG A 62 -17.29 33.37 -3.78
C ARG A 62 -15.80 33.06 -3.53
N THR A 63 -15.39 32.99 -2.27
CA THR A 63 -13.98 32.79 -1.87
C THR A 63 -13.59 31.32 -1.86
N GLN A 64 -12.40 31.00 -2.35
CA GLN A 64 -11.87 29.63 -2.41
C GLN A 64 -11.77 28.97 -1.03
N THR A 65 -11.38 29.71 0.00
CA THR A 65 -11.27 29.22 1.38
C THR A 65 -12.61 28.73 1.93
N LYS A 66 -13.67 29.54 1.78
CA LYS A 66 -15.04 29.14 2.19
C LYS A 66 -15.56 27.94 1.39
N ARG A 67 -15.19 27.81 0.10
CA ARG A 67 -15.52 26.62 -0.70
C ARG A 67 -14.84 25.36 -0.16
N ALA A 68 -13.56 25.46 0.17
CA ALA A 68 -12.79 24.35 0.72
C ALA A 68 -13.32 23.91 2.09
N ALA A 69 -13.75 24.85 2.93
CA ALA A 69 -14.29 24.58 4.27
C ALA A 69 -15.65 23.85 4.26
N LEU A 70 -16.47 24.02 3.20
CA LEU A 70 -17.78 23.36 3.11
C LEU A 70 -17.70 21.84 3.12
N ILE A 71 -16.68 21.27 2.47
CA ILE A 71 -16.54 19.81 2.36
C ILE A 71 -16.24 19.19 3.75
N PRO A 72 -15.24 19.65 4.52
CA PRO A 72 -15.04 19.24 5.91
C PRO A 72 -16.26 19.45 6.79
N SER A 73 -16.93 20.61 6.70
CA SER A 73 -18.13 20.89 7.50
C SER A 73 -19.27 19.91 7.16
N TYR A 74 -19.46 19.59 5.87
CA TYR A 74 -20.43 18.60 5.43
C TYR A 74 -20.11 17.20 5.98
N ILE A 75 -18.82 16.83 6.02
CA ILE A 75 -18.35 15.54 6.55
C ILE A 75 -18.43 15.47 8.09
N GLN A 76 -18.25 16.59 8.80
CA GLN A 76 -18.33 16.62 10.27
C GLN A 76 -19.76 16.55 10.81
N ILE A 77 -20.74 16.99 10.02
CA ILE A 77 -22.15 16.87 10.39
C ILE A 77 -22.51 15.38 10.49
N LYS A 78 -23.22 14.98 11.55
CA LYS A 78 -23.64 13.59 11.89
C LYS A 78 -24.37 12.80 10.79
N ARG A 79 -24.59 13.40 9.61
CA ARG A 79 -25.15 12.77 8.41
C ARG A 79 -24.08 12.10 7.53
N ALA A 80 -22.79 12.24 7.84
CA ALA A 80 -21.71 11.79 6.97
C ALA A 80 -21.49 10.27 6.93
N SER A 81 -21.67 9.55 8.04
CA SER A 81 -21.50 8.08 8.06
C SER A 81 -22.59 7.34 7.28
N THR A 82 -23.76 7.95 7.13
CA THR A 82 -24.93 7.41 6.41
C THR A 82 -25.20 8.10 5.08
N SER A 83 -24.40 9.12 4.71
CA SER A 83 -24.60 9.84 3.45
C SER A 83 -24.10 9.00 2.26
N PRO A 84 -24.96 8.72 1.26
CA PRO A 84 -24.55 8.07 0.02
C PRO A 84 -23.41 8.82 -0.68
N THR A 85 -23.38 10.16 -0.53
CA THR A 85 -22.35 11.02 -1.11
C THR A 85 -20.98 10.81 -0.46
N VAL A 86 -20.92 10.55 0.85
CA VAL A 86 -19.66 10.25 1.54
C VAL A 86 -19.16 8.85 1.16
N ALA A 87 -20.07 7.88 1.06
CA ALA A 87 -19.74 6.52 0.61
C ALA A 87 -19.20 6.50 -0.83
N THR A 88 -19.79 7.27 -1.76
CA THR A 88 -19.25 7.40 -3.13
C THR A 88 -17.89 8.09 -3.14
N LEU A 89 -17.70 9.17 -2.36
CA LEU A 89 -16.41 9.86 -2.26
C LEU A 89 -15.29 9.00 -1.65
N GLN A 90 -15.61 8.11 -0.70
CA GLN A 90 -14.67 7.12 -0.16
C GLN A 90 -14.30 6.07 -1.21
N LYS A 91 -15.28 5.55 -1.95
CA LYS A 91 -15.01 4.60 -3.06
C LYS A 91 -14.16 5.21 -4.16
N LEU A 92 -14.35 6.49 -4.45
CA LEU A 92 -13.51 7.25 -5.39
C LEU A 92 -12.10 7.56 -4.87
N GLN A 93 -11.76 7.15 -3.65
CA GLN A 93 -10.49 7.44 -2.97
C GLN A 93 -10.20 8.94 -2.80
N ILE A 94 -11.24 9.79 -2.86
CA ILE A 94 -11.13 11.24 -2.63
C ILE A 94 -11.15 11.51 -1.12
N LEU A 95 -11.97 10.76 -0.39
CA LEU A 95 -11.98 10.73 1.07
C LEU A 95 -11.29 9.46 1.55
N THR A 96 -10.42 9.60 2.56
CA THR A 96 -9.83 8.46 3.25
C THR A 96 -10.93 7.63 3.92
N SER A 97 -11.00 6.34 3.60
CA SER A 97 -11.87 5.36 4.28
C SER A 97 -11.55 5.34 5.79
N ASN A 98 -12.52 4.95 6.62
CA ASN A 98 -12.27 4.77 8.06
C ASN A 98 -11.15 3.75 8.32
N GLU A 99 -11.13 2.64 7.58
CA GLU A 99 -10.04 1.65 7.64
C GLU A 99 -8.68 2.27 7.29
N GLN A 100 -8.63 3.14 6.28
CA GLN A 100 -7.38 3.81 5.91
C GLN A 100 -6.95 4.81 7.00
N LYS A 101 -7.88 5.50 7.65
CA LYS A 101 -7.58 6.38 8.78
C LYS A 101 -7.04 5.58 9.96
N GLU A 102 -7.62 4.42 10.26
CA GLU A 102 -7.15 3.51 11.30
C GLU A 102 -5.75 2.98 10.96
N MET A 103 -5.52 2.53 9.73
CA MET A 103 -4.19 2.11 9.27
C MET A 103 -3.15 3.24 9.35
N CYS A 104 -3.53 4.47 8.99
CA CYS A 104 -2.66 5.65 9.15
C CYS A 104 -2.39 5.96 10.63
N ALA A 105 -3.40 5.85 11.49
CA ALA A 105 -3.26 6.06 12.92
C ALA A 105 -2.33 5.00 13.53
N MET A 106 -2.56 3.72 13.24
CA MET A 106 -1.71 2.60 13.65
C MET A 106 -0.27 2.80 13.18
N GLY A 107 -0.05 3.10 11.90
CA GLY A 107 1.27 3.39 11.37
C GLY A 107 1.94 4.58 12.05
N SER A 108 1.18 5.63 12.38
CA SER A 108 1.71 6.79 13.10
C SER A 108 2.11 6.47 14.54
N SER A 109 1.35 5.63 15.25
CA SER A 109 1.67 5.18 16.61
C SER A 109 2.92 4.31 16.61
N ILE A 110 3.00 3.33 15.71
CA ILE A 110 4.18 2.46 15.56
C ILE A 110 5.44 3.29 15.30
N ILE A 111 5.37 4.29 14.42
CA ILE A 111 6.51 5.17 14.13
C ILE A 111 6.93 5.99 15.37
N LYS A 112 5.97 6.44 16.18
CA LYS A 112 6.27 7.14 17.44
C LYS A 112 6.95 6.22 18.43
N ASP A 113 6.48 4.98 18.59
CA ASP A 113 7.09 4.01 19.50
C ASP A 113 8.52 3.66 19.06
N ILE A 114 8.74 3.46 17.76
CA ILE A 114 10.08 3.24 17.19
C ILE A 114 10.99 4.45 17.45
N LYS A 115 10.45 5.68 17.35
CA LYS A 115 11.21 6.88 17.65
C LYS A 115 11.62 6.92 19.13
N VAL A 116 10.72 6.60 20.05
CA VAL A 116 11.02 6.52 21.49
C VAL A 116 12.12 5.48 21.75
N ALA A 117 12.02 4.29 21.15
CA ALA A 117 13.05 3.26 21.28
C ALA A 117 14.41 3.71 20.72
N LEU A 118 14.42 4.43 19.60
CA LEU A 118 15.63 5.01 19.02
C LEU A 118 16.23 6.10 19.90
N ASP A 119 15.41 6.97 20.47
CA ASP A 119 15.88 8.07 21.31
C ASP A 119 16.42 7.53 22.65
N TYR A 120 15.82 6.48 23.21
CA TYR A 120 16.38 5.73 24.34
C TYR A 120 17.74 5.11 23.98
N SER A 121 17.85 4.43 22.84
CA SER A 121 19.09 3.82 22.36
C SER A 121 20.20 4.86 22.11
N LYS A 122 19.87 6.06 21.64
CA LYS A 122 20.83 7.16 21.44
C LYS A 122 21.34 7.77 22.75
N GLY A 123 20.51 7.83 23.78
CA GLY A 123 20.89 8.38 25.08
C GLY A 123 21.88 7.50 25.84
N GLN A 124 21.99 6.23 25.47
CA GLN A 124 22.89 5.26 26.08
C GLN A 124 24.23 5.21 25.35
N ILE A 125 25.32 5.08 26.12
CA ILE A 125 26.69 5.06 25.58
C ILE A 125 27.15 3.64 25.23
N SER A 126 26.47 2.61 25.76
CA SER A 126 26.89 1.21 25.64
C SER A 126 26.89 0.70 24.19
N ASP A 127 27.80 -0.22 23.90
CA ASP A 127 27.90 -0.83 22.57
C ASP A 127 26.65 -1.62 22.19
N ASP A 128 25.96 -2.21 23.16
CA ASP A 128 24.69 -2.91 22.91
C ASP A 128 23.55 -1.95 22.59
N ALA A 129 23.53 -0.76 23.20
CA ALA A 129 22.59 0.28 22.81
C ALA A 129 22.85 0.75 21.38
N ARG A 130 24.12 0.92 20.99
CA ARG A 130 24.51 1.28 19.61
C ARG A 130 24.12 0.18 18.61
N LYS A 131 24.33 -1.09 18.94
CA LYS A 131 23.89 -2.24 18.13
C LYS A 131 22.37 -2.25 17.98
N THR A 132 21.64 -2.02 19.08
CA THR A 132 20.17 -1.94 19.07
C THR A 132 19.67 -0.85 18.12
N GLY A 133 20.25 0.35 18.14
CA GLY A 133 19.91 1.42 17.19
C GLY A 133 20.20 1.03 15.73
N SER A 134 21.31 0.33 15.48
CA SER A 134 21.62 -0.21 14.16
C SER A 134 20.61 -1.26 13.70
N ILE A 135 20.15 -2.15 14.60
CA ILE A 135 19.13 -3.15 14.33
C ILE A 135 17.80 -2.48 13.99
N ILE A 136 17.37 -1.50 14.80
CA ILE A 136 16.10 -0.78 14.57
C ILE A 136 16.13 -0.06 13.21
N THR A 137 17.21 0.66 12.89
CA THR A 137 17.34 1.37 11.61
C THR A 137 17.37 0.42 10.41
N SER A 138 17.93 -0.78 10.60
CA SER A 138 17.91 -1.86 9.61
C SER A 138 16.51 -2.44 9.44
N ALA A 139 15.79 -2.70 10.52
CA ALA A 139 14.44 -3.26 10.51
C ALA A 139 13.43 -2.34 9.80
N VAL A 140 13.49 -1.04 10.08
CA VAL A 140 12.57 -0.05 9.50
C VAL A 140 12.78 0.12 7.99
N ASN A 141 14.02 0.05 7.51
CA ASN A 141 14.34 0.33 6.10
C ASN A 141 14.34 -0.93 5.22
N GLY A 142 13.16 -1.54 5.10
CA GLY A 142 12.93 -2.73 4.27
C GLY A 142 12.68 -2.44 2.78
N ASN A 143 12.35 -3.50 2.04
CA ASN A 143 12.13 -3.42 0.58
C ASN A 143 10.91 -2.57 0.21
N GLU A 144 9.83 -2.61 0.99
CA GLU A 144 8.61 -1.82 0.73
C GLU A 144 8.85 -0.31 0.85
N VAL A 145 9.65 0.12 1.83
CA VAL A 145 10.08 1.53 1.99
C VAL A 145 10.86 2.02 0.76
N GLN A 146 11.55 1.10 0.07
CA GLN A 146 12.38 1.39 -1.09
C GLN A 146 11.58 1.36 -2.38
N LYS A 147 10.71 0.35 -2.57
CA LYS A 147 9.76 0.29 -3.69
C LYS A 147 8.91 1.56 -3.75
N ASN A 148 8.39 2.00 -2.61
CA ASN A 148 7.52 3.17 -2.50
C ASN A 148 8.30 4.51 -2.45
N ARG A 149 9.64 4.49 -2.51
CA ARG A 149 10.50 5.69 -2.46
C ARG A 149 10.23 6.61 -1.25
N ILE A 150 9.80 6.04 -0.11
CA ILE A 150 9.38 6.80 1.08
C ILE A 150 10.47 6.94 2.15
N LYS A 151 11.69 6.49 1.88
CA LYS A 151 12.84 6.56 2.81
C LYS A 151 13.01 7.94 3.49
N LEU A 152 12.90 9.02 2.73
CA LEU A 152 13.07 10.39 3.26
C LEU A 152 11.96 10.80 4.23
N LYS A 153 10.74 10.30 4.01
CA LYS A 153 9.61 10.55 4.92
C LYS A 153 9.79 9.77 6.23
N VAL A 154 10.19 8.51 6.12
CA VAL A 154 10.50 7.65 7.28
C VAL A 154 11.63 8.26 8.12
N ALA A 155 12.72 8.70 7.48
CA ALA A 155 13.83 9.35 8.17
C ALA A 155 13.42 10.62 8.92
N ARG A 156 12.58 11.46 8.30
CA ARG A 156 12.01 12.67 8.94
C ARG A 156 11.16 12.33 10.16
N ASN A 157 10.25 11.37 10.03
CA ASN A 157 9.37 11.00 11.15
C ASN A 157 10.13 10.40 12.33
N LEU A 158 11.26 9.72 12.07
CA LEU A 158 12.12 9.15 13.11
C LEU A 158 13.20 10.12 13.63
N GLY A 159 13.30 11.33 13.09
CA GLY A 159 14.35 12.28 13.47
C GLY A 159 15.76 11.76 13.20
N LEU A 160 15.96 11.04 12.10
CA LEU A 160 17.24 10.45 11.71
C LEU A 160 17.77 11.04 10.40
N PRO A 161 19.10 11.16 10.23
CA PRO A 161 19.66 11.49 8.93
C PRO A 161 19.45 10.35 7.94
N ALA A 162 19.12 10.70 6.70
CA ALA A 162 18.85 9.72 5.65
C ALA A 162 20.04 8.77 5.37
N LYS A 163 21.28 9.20 5.70
CA LYS A 163 22.49 8.38 5.60
C LYS A 163 22.47 7.20 6.57
N THR A 164 22.00 7.42 7.80
CA THR A 164 21.86 6.37 8.83
C THR A 164 20.88 5.29 8.39
N LEU A 165 19.72 5.69 7.87
CA LEU A 165 18.75 4.74 7.32
C LEU A 165 19.34 3.94 6.14
N ALA A 166 20.15 4.59 5.29
CA ALA A 166 20.85 3.90 4.20
C ALA A 166 21.87 2.87 4.70
N LYS A 167 22.61 3.19 5.78
CA LYS A 167 23.55 2.26 6.41
C LYS A 167 22.81 1.04 6.97
N GLY A 168 21.71 1.25 7.69
CA GLY A 168 20.86 0.16 8.18
C GLY A 168 20.33 -0.74 7.06
N ARG A 169 19.93 -0.17 5.90
CA ARG A 169 19.57 -1.00 4.74
C ARG A 169 20.73 -1.84 4.24
N ARG A 170 21.94 -1.28 4.12
CA ARG A 170 23.11 -2.04 3.66
C ARG A 170 23.38 -3.23 4.58
N SER A 171 23.30 -3.00 5.90
CA SER A 171 23.42 -4.06 6.91
C SER A 171 22.29 -5.09 6.80
N ARG A 172 21.05 -4.65 6.60
CA ARG A 172 19.91 -5.56 6.37
C ARG A 172 20.11 -6.40 5.11
N THR A 173 20.51 -5.78 3.99
CA THR A 173 20.72 -6.50 2.73
C THR A 173 21.91 -7.45 2.83
N SER A 174 23.00 -7.07 3.49
CA SER A 174 24.13 -7.98 3.67
C SER A 174 23.75 -9.21 4.50
N VAL A 175 22.91 -9.05 5.53
CA VAL A 175 22.43 -10.18 6.35
C VAL A 175 21.41 -11.04 5.60
N LEU A 176 20.54 -10.43 4.80
CA LEU A 176 19.47 -11.14 4.08
C LEU A 176 19.90 -11.64 2.68
N GLN A 177 21.10 -11.32 2.20
CA GLN A 177 21.64 -11.70 0.89
C GLN A 177 22.99 -12.43 0.96
N THR A 178 23.48 -12.76 2.16
CA THR A 178 24.69 -13.59 2.33
C THR A 178 24.48 -15.00 1.76
N GLU A 179 25.55 -15.74 1.45
CA GLU A 179 25.48 -17.15 1.00
C GLU A 179 24.76 -18.10 1.96
N LYS A 180 24.53 -17.69 3.22
CA LYS A 180 23.68 -18.40 4.19
C LYS A 180 22.18 -18.06 4.08
N SER A 181 21.79 -16.97 3.41
CA SER A 181 20.38 -16.62 3.20
C SER A 181 19.73 -17.43 2.06
N SER A 182 20.54 -18.11 1.24
CA SER A 182 20.07 -19.11 0.26
C SER A 182 19.79 -20.47 0.90
N TRP A 183 20.17 -20.71 2.16
CA TRP A 183 20.02 -22.01 2.82
C TRP A 183 18.56 -22.36 3.16
N THR A 184 17.64 -21.39 3.20
CA THR A 184 16.21 -21.65 3.44
C THR A 184 15.41 -21.96 2.17
N TYR A 185 16.02 -21.85 0.97
CA TYR A 185 15.33 -22.16 -0.30
C TYR A 185 15.91 -23.37 -1.05
N THR A 186 17.13 -23.83 -0.72
CA THR A 186 17.78 -24.96 -1.40
C THR A 186 17.51 -26.34 -0.77
N SER A 187 16.63 -26.46 0.23
CA SER A 187 16.26 -27.77 0.81
C SER A 187 15.35 -28.63 -0.10
N ARG A 188 15.04 -28.19 -1.33
CA ARG A 188 14.62 -29.11 -2.39
C ARG A 188 15.83 -29.50 -3.23
N LYS A 189 16.44 -30.65 -2.89
CA LYS A 189 17.37 -31.36 -3.76
C LYS A 189 16.64 -31.73 -5.07
N THR A 190 16.84 -30.98 -6.15
CA THR A 190 16.58 -31.48 -7.50
C THR A 190 17.76 -32.37 -7.92
N LYS A 191 17.47 -33.51 -8.55
CA LYS A 191 18.40 -34.62 -8.84
C LYS A 191 19.74 -34.25 -9.52
N SER A 192 19.91 -33.03 -10.02
CA SER A 192 21.16 -32.54 -10.63
C SER A 192 22.24 -32.10 -9.62
N ASP A 193 21.90 -31.93 -8.33
CA ASP A 193 22.85 -31.54 -7.27
C ASP A 193 23.40 -32.74 -6.46
N ALA A 194 23.46 -33.92 -7.07
CA ALA A 194 24.00 -35.13 -6.41
C ALA A 194 25.54 -35.14 -6.28
N MET A 195 26.23 -34.20 -6.92
CA MET A 195 27.69 -34.09 -6.86
C MET A 195 28.12 -33.31 -5.61
N SER A 196 29.07 -33.89 -4.88
CA SER A 196 29.72 -33.23 -3.72
C SER A 196 30.51 -31.98 -4.15
N GLU A 197 30.74 -31.05 -3.23
CA GLU A 197 31.51 -29.82 -3.52
C GLU A 197 32.93 -30.12 -4.00
N ASP A 198 33.53 -31.21 -3.49
CA ASP A 198 34.86 -31.67 -3.89
C ASP A 198 34.90 -32.15 -5.34
N GLU A 199 33.85 -32.85 -5.78
CA GLU A 199 33.69 -33.28 -7.18
C GLU A 199 33.43 -32.08 -8.11
N LYS A 200 32.64 -31.10 -7.67
CA LYS A 200 32.42 -29.86 -8.43
C LYS A 200 33.72 -29.06 -8.58
N LYS A 201 34.57 -29.06 -7.56
CA LYS A 201 35.88 -28.39 -7.57
C LYS A 201 36.87 -29.08 -8.50
N THR A 202 36.94 -30.40 -8.46
CA THR A 202 37.80 -31.18 -9.38
C THR A 202 37.37 -31.04 -10.84
N VAL A 203 36.07 -31.03 -11.12
CA VAL A 203 35.55 -30.76 -12.48
C VAL A 203 35.94 -29.34 -12.93
N TYR A 204 35.85 -28.34 -12.05
CA TYR A 204 36.26 -26.97 -12.35
C TYR A 204 37.77 -26.86 -12.64
N GLU A 205 38.61 -27.50 -11.82
CA GLU A 205 40.06 -27.54 -12.00
C GLU A 205 40.46 -28.26 -13.30
N PHE A 206 39.76 -29.33 -13.65
CA PHE A 206 39.94 -30.03 -14.93
C PHE A 206 39.71 -29.08 -16.13
N TRP A 207 38.63 -28.31 -16.13
CA TRP A 207 38.31 -27.34 -17.21
C TRP A 207 39.16 -26.06 -17.21
N LEU A 208 39.94 -25.83 -16.15
CA LEU A 208 40.95 -24.77 -16.07
C LEU A 208 42.32 -25.20 -16.60
N SER A 209 42.54 -26.50 -16.81
CA SER A 209 43.84 -26.99 -17.25
C SER A 209 44.22 -26.41 -18.63
N PRO A 210 45.48 -25.97 -18.83
CA PRO A 210 45.89 -25.23 -20.04
C PRO A 210 45.75 -26.00 -21.35
N SER A 211 45.57 -27.32 -21.27
CA SER A 211 45.53 -28.25 -22.40
C SER A 211 44.11 -28.63 -22.86
N ILE A 212 43.06 -28.13 -22.18
CA ILE A 212 41.67 -28.52 -22.47
C ILE A 212 40.90 -27.34 -23.07
N SER A 213 40.44 -27.52 -24.31
CA SER A 213 39.56 -26.59 -25.02
C SER A 213 38.17 -26.58 -24.37
N ARG A 214 37.69 -25.39 -23.99
CA ARG A 214 36.42 -25.23 -23.28
C ARG A 214 35.22 -25.30 -24.25
N PRO A 215 34.17 -26.07 -23.93
CA PRO A 215 33.01 -26.20 -24.82
C PRO A 215 32.16 -24.93 -24.96
N THR A 216 32.29 -23.96 -24.04
CA THR A 216 31.54 -22.69 -24.12
C THR A 216 32.41 -21.52 -23.69
N GLY A 217 32.60 -20.54 -24.59
CA GLY A 217 33.30 -19.27 -24.32
C GLY A 217 32.57 -18.33 -23.34
N LYS A 218 31.79 -18.85 -22.39
CA LYS A 218 31.10 -18.07 -21.35
C LYS A 218 32.04 -17.89 -20.15
N LYS A 219 31.95 -16.72 -19.50
CA LYS A 219 32.77 -16.37 -18.33
C LYS A 219 32.28 -17.15 -17.10
N ASP A 220 33.16 -17.92 -16.47
CA ASP A 220 32.90 -18.73 -15.26
C ASP A 220 32.62 -17.91 -14.00
N ILE A 221 32.49 -16.60 -14.14
CA ILE A 221 32.31 -15.67 -13.03
C ILE A 221 31.05 -14.87 -13.29
N LYS A 222 30.01 -15.17 -12.52
CA LYS A 222 28.81 -14.34 -12.48
C LYS A 222 29.07 -13.16 -11.56
N ARG A 223 28.98 -11.95 -12.11
CA ARG A 223 29.03 -10.72 -11.30
C ARG A 223 27.62 -10.30 -10.93
N VAL A 224 27.36 -10.17 -9.63
CA VAL A 224 26.10 -9.66 -9.08
C VAL A 224 26.34 -8.28 -8.50
N ILE A 225 25.49 -7.32 -8.88
CA ILE A 225 25.56 -5.94 -8.37
C ILE A 225 25.02 -5.91 -6.94
N LEU A 226 25.89 -5.59 -5.98
CA LEU A 226 25.51 -5.41 -4.57
C LEU A 226 25.17 -3.96 -4.23
N GLY A 227 25.62 -3.01 -5.06
CA GLY A 227 25.38 -1.59 -4.89
C GLY A 227 26.08 -0.75 -5.96
N PRO A 228 26.04 0.60 -5.87
CA PRO A 228 26.73 1.47 -6.80
C PRO A 228 28.23 1.17 -6.81
N LYS A 229 28.74 0.67 -7.95
CA LYS A 229 30.14 0.25 -8.16
C LYS A 229 30.64 -0.87 -7.22
N ILE A 230 29.75 -1.65 -6.59
CA ILE A 230 30.12 -2.79 -5.75
C ILE A 230 29.57 -4.07 -6.38
N TYR A 231 30.46 -5.03 -6.66
CA TYR A 231 30.13 -6.28 -7.31
C TYR A 231 30.61 -7.46 -6.45
N SER A 232 29.80 -8.51 -6.40
CA SER A 232 30.23 -9.84 -5.94
C SER A 232 30.48 -10.71 -7.15
N SER A 233 31.59 -11.45 -7.16
CA SER A 233 31.92 -12.44 -8.17
C SER A 233 31.68 -13.84 -7.61
N HIS A 234 30.79 -14.59 -8.24
CA HIS A 234 30.52 -15.99 -7.90
C HIS A 234 30.98 -16.90 -9.03
N MET A 235 31.63 -18.00 -8.68
CA MET A 235 32.01 -19.03 -9.63
C MET A 235 30.74 -19.74 -10.11
N ILE A 236 30.61 -19.89 -11.43
CA ILE A 236 29.52 -20.65 -12.02
C ILE A 236 30.02 -22.09 -12.12
N HIS A 237 29.51 -22.94 -11.24
CA HIS A 237 29.69 -24.39 -11.37
C HIS A 237 28.69 -24.88 -12.42
N VAL A 238 29.18 -25.65 -13.41
CA VAL A 238 28.34 -26.34 -14.41
C VAL A 238 27.75 -27.60 -13.80
#